data_AF-A0A2V7YRP0-F1
#
_entry.id   AF-A0A2V7YRP0-F1
#
_cell.length_a   1.000
_cell.length_b   1.000
_cell.length_c   1.000
_cell.angle_alpha   90.00
_cell.angle_beta   90.00
_cell.angle_gamma   90.00
#
_symmetry.space_group_name_H-M   'P 1'
#
loop_
_entity.id
_entity.type
_entity.pdbx_description
1 polymer ?
#
loop_
_entity_poly.entity_id
_entity_poly.type
_entity_poly.pdbx_seq_one_letter_code
_entity_poly.pdbx_strand_id
1 'polypeptide(L)' 'MKNTLIPLDMIWNDDQKRIVHVAQNVQPCKADPCPSIPPGAPASYVLEVAAGMAARHGLATGQTLRFDGLDNVVVR' A
#
# COMPACT_ATOMS: atom_id res chain seq x y z
N MET A 1 -5.38 -0.63 10.34
CA MET A 1 -4.18 0.02 10.90
C MET A 1 -4.17 -0.03 12.44
N LYS A 2 -4.06 -1.22 13.03
CA LYS A 2 -4.00 -1.39 14.50
C LYS A 2 -2.64 -0.93 15.00
N ASN A 3 -2.60 -0.08 16.03
CA ASN A 3 -1.37 0.47 16.64
C ASN A 3 -0.46 1.27 15.67
N THR A 4 -0.95 1.64 14.48
CA THR A 4 -0.26 2.57 13.57
C THR A 4 -0.51 4.00 14.05
N LEU A 5 0.54 4.77 14.35
CA LEU A 5 0.41 6.10 14.98
C LEU A 5 0.25 7.25 13.98
N ILE A 6 0.48 7.00 12.69
CA ILE A 6 0.39 8.00 11.62
C ILE A 6 -0.59 7.52 10.54
N PRO A 7 -1.27 8.45 9.83
CA PRO A 7 -2.01 8.10 8.63
C PRO A 7 -1.07 7.63 7.53
N LEU A 8 -1.49 6.62 6.76
CA LEU A 8 -0.71 6.04 5.66
C LEU A 8 -1.47 6.10 4.34
N ASP A 9 -0.74 6.17 3.24
CA ASP A 9 -1.24 5.70 1.95
C ASP A 9 -0.80 4.24 1.79
N MET A 10 -1.73 3.38 1.37
CA MET A 10 -1.48 1.98 1.08
C MET A 10 -1.57 1.78 -0.43
N ILE A 11 -0.51 1.27 -1.05
CA ILE A 11 -0.40 1.09 -2.50
C ILE A 11 -0.23 -0.40 -2.76
N TRP A 12 -1.27 -1.04 -3.30
CA TRP A 12 -1.25 -2.47 -3.61
C TRP A 12 -0.72 -2.72 -5.01
N ASN A 13 0.09 -3.76 -5.14
CA ASN A 13 0.70 -4.15 -6.41
C ASN A 13 0.46 -5.64 -6.71
N ASP A 14 0.32 -5.97 -7.99
CA ASP A 14 0.33 -7.36 -8.48
C ASP A 14 1.76 -7.96 -8.50
N ASP A 15 1.86 -9.20 -8.98
CA ASP A 15 3.12 -9.94 -9.11
C ASP A 15 4.14 -9.24 -10.02
N GLN A 16 3.66 -8.50 -11.02
CA GLN A 16 4.44 -7.66 -11.94
C GLN A 16 4.72 -6.25 -11.40
N LYS A 17 4.42 -6.01 -10.12
CA LYS A 17 4.59 -4.71 -9.43
C LYS A 17 3.73 -3.58 -10.01
N ARG A 18 2.69 -3.88 -10.79
CA ARG A 18 1.72 -2.89 -11.27
C ARG A 18 0.78 -2.51 -10.14
N ILE A 19 0.55 -1.22 -9.95
CA ILE A 19 -0.39 -0.69 -8.96
C ILE A 19 -1.80 -1.14 -9.37
N VAL A 20 -2.47 -1.89 -8.50
CA VAL A 20 -3.85 -2.35 -8.68
C VAL A 20 -4.83 -1.53 -7.85
N HIS A 21 -4.39 -0.99 -6.71
CA HIS A 21 -5.22 -0.15 -5.85
C HIS A 21 -4.37 0.83 -5.04
N VAL A 22 -4.95 2.01 -4.74
CA VAL A 22 -4.36 3.01 -3.85
C VAL A 22 -5.43 3.47 -2.87
N ALA A 23 -5.23 3.19 -1.58
CA ALA A 23 -6.06 3.75 -0.51
C ALA A 23 -5.27 4.87 0.14
N GLN A 24 -5.73 6.11 -0.04
CA GLN A 24 -5.06 7.28 0.50
C GLN A 24 -5.57 7.62 1.89
N ASN A 25 -4.70 8.20 2.71
CA ASN A 25 -5.04 8.74 4.03
C ASN A 25 -5.79 7.74 4.94
N VAL A 26 -5.35 6.49 4.93
CA VAL A 26 -5.86 5.45 5.82
C VAL A 26 -5.51 5.80 7.26
N GLN A 27 -6.53 5.99 8.09
CA GLN A 27 -6.38 6.47 9.46
C GLN A 27 -5.92 5.37 10.43
N PRO A 28 -5.20 5.73 11.50
CA PRO A 28 -5.07 4.91 12.69
C PRO A 28 -6.41 4.35 13.16
N CYS A 29 -6.40 3.09 13.57
CA CYS A 29 -7.56 2.44 14.14
C CYS A 29 -7.89 3.05 15.51
N LYS A 30 -9.17 3.42 15.72
CA LYS A 30 -9.62 4.04 16.98
C LYS A 30 -9.99 3.03 18.06
N ALA A 31 -10.46 1.85 17.68
CA ALA A 31 -10.86 0.78 18.59
C ALA A 31 -10.90 -0.57 17.86
N ASP A 32 -10.74 -1.67 18.59
CA ASP A 32 -10.97 -3.02 18.06
C ASP A 32 -12.49 -3.30 17.91
N PRO A 33 -12.92 -4.02 16.85
CA PRO A 33 -12.11 -4.52 15.73
C PRO A 33 -11.78 -3.39 14.73
N CYS A 34 -10.55 -3.41 14.22
CA CYS A 34 -10.14 -2.44 13.21
C CYS A 34 -10.80 -2.72 11.85
N PRO A 35 -11.14 -1.66 11.09
CA PRO A 35 -11.58 -1.83 9.71
C PRO A 35 -10.51 -2.48 8.85
N SER A 36 -10.93 -3.41 7.99
CA SER A 36 -10.09 -3.96 6.92
C SER A 36 -10.08 -3.01 5.73
N ILE A 37 -8.92 -2.88 5.07
CA ILE A 37 -8.76 -2.10 3.84
C ILE A 37 -8.31 -3.05 2.72
N PRO A 38 -9.23 -3.76 2.03
CA PRO A 38 -8.87 -4.65 0.94
C PRO A 38 -8.71 -3.88 -0.40
N PRO A 39 -7.82 -4.33 -1.30
CA PRO A 39 -7.62 -3.68 -2.61
C PRO A 39 -8.76 -3.91 -3.62
N GLY A 40 -9.70 -4.82 -3.35
CA GLY A 40 -10.77 -5.19 -4.28
C GLY A 40 -10.30 -5.89 -5.57
N ALA A 41 -9.00 -6.18 -5.69
CA ALA A 41 -8.37 -6.86 -6.82
C ALA A 41 -7.23 -7.77 -6.31
N PRO A 42 -6.82 -8.80 -7.08
CA PRO A 42 -5.65 -9.60 -6.75
C PRO A 42 -4.42 -8.71 -6.56
N ALA A 43 -3.73 -8.87 -5.44
CA ALA A 43 -2.51 -8.16 -5.11
C ALA A 43 -1.52 -9.12 -4.46
N SER A 44 -0.24 -8.96 -4.77
CA SER A 44 0.86 -9.75 -4.22
C SER A 44 1.67 -8.96 -3.19
N TYR A 45 1.62 -7.63 -3.24
CA TYR A 45 2.40 -6.75 -2.37
C TYR A 45 1.58 -5.53 -1.94
N VAL A 46 1.98 -4.91 -0.82
CA VAL A 46 1.53 -3.57 -0.43
C VAL A 46 2.75 -2.72 -0.04
N LEU A 47 2.84 -1.52 -0.60
CA LEU A 47 3.77 -0.48 -0.17
C LEU A 47 2.99 0.50 0.72
N GLU A 48 3.38 0.59 1.99
CA GLU A 48 2.84 1.58 2.92
C GLU A 48 3.81 2.77 3.04
N VAL A 49 3.28 3.98 2.86
CA VAL A 49 4.03 5.24 2.98
C VAL A 49 3.22 6.26 3.77
N ALA A 50 3.84 7.33 4.25
CA ALA A 50 3.12 8.40 4.92
C ALA A 50 1.97 8.95 4.06
N ALA A 51 0.85 9.31 4.68
CA ALA A 51 -0.30 9.82 3.94
C ALA A 51 0.01 11.05 3.09
N GLY A 52 -0.59 11.10 1.90
CA GLY A 52 -0.40 12.16 0.91
C GLY A 52 0.79 11.95 -0.03
N MET A 53 1.62 10.93 0.20
CA MET A 53 2.75 10.61 -0.68
C MET A 53 2.28 10.11 -2.05
N ALA A 54 1.18 9.35 -2.12
CA ALA A 54 0.64 8.90 -3.40
C ALA A 54 0.22 10.08 -4.27
N ALA A 55 -0.51 11.05 -3.69
CA ALA A 55 -0.91 12.27 -4.40
C ALA A 55 0.31 13.12 -4.79
N ARG A 56 1.27 13.31 -3.88
CA ARG A 56 2.50 14.08 -4.14
C ARG A 56 3.30 13.55 -5.33
N HIS A 57 3.33 12.23 -5.51
CA HIS A 57 4.11 11.57 -6.57
C HIS A 57 3.27 11.11 -7.76
N GLY A 58 1.95 11.39 -7.78
CA GLY A 58 1.07 10.98 -8.85
C GLY A 58 0.95 9.46 -9.01
N LEU A 59 0.98 8.72 -7.89
CA LEU A 59 0.83 7.26 -7.89
C LEU A 59 -0.63 6.87 -8.13
N ALA A 60 -0.87 6.07 -9.17
CA ALA A 60 -2.19 5.67 -9.61
C ALA A 60 -2.21 4.25 -10.18
N THR A 61 -3.38 3.61 -10.16
CA THR A 61 -3.61 2.29 -10.76
C THR A 61 -3.13 2.24 -12.21
N GLY A 62 -2.48 1.14 -12.57
CA GLY A 62 -1.93 0.89 -13.90
C GLY A 62 -0.45 1.26 -14.07
N GLN A 63 0.11 2.10 -13.18
CA GLN A 63 1.56 2.37 -13.17
C GLN A 63 2.33 1.19 -12.58
N THR A 64 3.61 1.05 -12.94
CA THR A 64 4.48 -0.02 -12.42
C THR A 64 5.52 0.58 -11.49
N LEU A 65 5.65 -0.01 -10.29
CA LEU A 65 6.71 0.35 -9.35
C LEU A 65 7.97 -0.46 -9.63
N ARG A 66 9.13 0.18 -9.54
CA ARG A 66 10.44 -0.49 -9.53
C ARG A 66 10.97 -0.53 -8.11
N PHE A 67 11.34 -1.71 -7.65
CA PHE A 67 11.95 -1.90 -6.34
C PHE A 67 13.42 -2.30 -6.51
N ASP A 68 14.32 -1.39 -6.20
CA ASP A 68 15.76 -1.65 -6.28
C ASP A 68 16.25 -2.37 -5.02
N GLY A 69 17.15 -3.33 -5.20
CA GLY A 69 17.79 -4.04 -4.08
C GLY A 69 16.92 -5.11 -3.41
N LEU A 70 15.77 -5.47 -3.99
CA LEU A 70 14.91 -6.54 -3.48
C LEU A 70 15.17 -7.90 -4.15
N ASP A 71 16.09 -8.00 -5.11
CA ASP A 71 16.34 -9.22 -5.90
C ASP A 71 16.73 -10.44 -5.06
N ASN A 72 17.32 -10.20 -3.89
CA ASN A 72 17.76 -11.25 -2.95
C ASN A 72 16.79 -11.46 -1.77
N VAL A 73 15.65 -10.76 -1.76
CA VAL A 73 14.65 -10.90 -0.69
C VAL A 73 13.72 -12.05 -1.04
N VAL A 74 13.92 -13.18 -0.36
CA VAL A 74 13.02 -14.33 -0.47
C VAL A 74 11.78 -14.08 0.41
N VAL A 75 10.67 -13.74 -0.22
CA VAL A 75 9.36 -13.69 0.45
C VAL A 75 8.82 -15.12 0.51
N ARG A 76 8.68 -15.67 1.71
CA ARG A 76 8.11 -17.00 1.97
C ARG A 76 6.62 -16.88 2.30
#